data_AF-A0A9D7XB67-F1
#
_entry.id   AF-A0A9D7XB67-F1
#
_cell.length_a   1.000
_cell.length_b   1.000
_cell.length_c   1.000
_cell.angle_alpha   90.00
_cell.angle_beta   90.00
_cell.angle_gamma   90.00
#
_symmetry.space_group_name_H-M   'P 1'
#
loop_
_entity.id
_entity.type
_entity.pdbx_description
1 polymer ?
#
loop_
_entity_poly.entity_id
_entity_poly.type
_entity_poly.pdbx_seq_one_letter_code
_entity_poly.pdbx_strand_id
1 'polypeptide(L)'
;MLKTLRVLAVLGVLMQPLLAAADTSIEAQLELRAAQFFKPGEPGGVVLVKRGDEILLRQAYGLADLENQLPMRADGVFPLASATKQFTSMAVLKLVEAGKLTL
;
A
#
# COMPACT_ATOMS: atom_id res chain seq x y z
N MET A 1 -18.01 52.84 9.37
CA MET A 1 -18.08 51.98 8.17
C MET A 1 -16.85 51.06 7.97
N LEU A 2 -15.80 51.11 8.81
CA LEU A 2 -14.59 50.28 8.65
C LEU A 2 -14.55 48.97 9.48
N LYS A 3 -15.54 48.71 10.35
CA LYS A 3 -15.57 47.49 11.19
C LYS A 3 -16.20 46.29 10.48
N THR A 4 -17.16 46.52 9.57
CA THR A 4 -17.81 45.46 8.78
C THR A 4 -16.90 44.82 7.74
N LEU A 5 -15.89 45.55 7.24
CA LEU A 5 -14.95 45.04 6.23
C LEU A 5 -13.93 44.03 6.79
N ARG A 6 -13.61 44.12 8.09
CA ARG A 6 -12.73 43.16 8.77
C ARG A 6 -13.42 41.82 9.07
N VAL A 7 -14.75 41.82 9.26
CA VAL A 7 -15.51 40.59 9.54
C VAL A 7 -15.67 39.73 8.29
N LEU A 8 -15.79 40.33 7.09
CA LEU A 8 -15.78 39.57 5.83
C LEU A 8 -14.40 38.95 5.53
N ALA A 9 -13.30 39.63 5.86
CA ALA A 9 -11.96 39.11 5.64
C ALA A 9 -11.63 37.92 6.56
N VAL A 10 -12.15 37.91 7.79
CA VAL A 10 -11.97 36.79 8.73
C VAL A 10 -12.84 35.59 8.36
N LEU A 11 -14.05 35.81 7.80
CA LEU A 11 -14.87 34.72 7.26
C LEU A 11 -14.24 34.04 6.03
N GLY A 12 -13.52 34.81 5.20
CA GLY A 12 -12.83 34.27 4.02
C GLY A 12 -11.62 33.39 4.35
N VAL A 13 -10.97 33.61 5.50
CA VAL A 13 -9.81 32.81 5.95
C VAL A 13 -10.23 31.51 6.63
N LEU A 14 -11.40 31.49 7.29
CA LEU A 14 -11.92 30.29 7.96
C LEU A 14 -12.53 29.26 6.99
N MET A 15 -12.73 29.60 5.72
CA MET A 15 -13.29 28.70 4.70
C MET A 15 -12.26 28.15 3.70
N GLN A 16 -10.96 28.25 3.99
CA GLN A 16 -9.90 27.77 3.10
C GLN A 16 -9.50 26.29 3.18
N PRO A 17 -9.93 25.42 4.12
CA PRO A 17 -9.53 24.02 4.01
C PRO A 17 -10.47 23.18 3.13
N LEU A 18 -11.49 23.75 2.48
CA LEU A 18 -12.45 22.97 1.68
C LEU A 18 -12.05 22.81 0.20
N LEU A 19 -11.10 23.59 -0.31
CA LEU A 19 -10.68 23.55 -1.72
C LEU A 19 -9.38 22.76 -1.97
N ALA A 20 -8.78 22.15 -0.94
CA ALA A 20 -7.57 21.33 -1.08
C ALA A 20 -7.86 19.83 -1.33
N ALA A 21 -9.14 19.46 -1.52
CA ALA A 21 -9.59 18.09 -1.59
C ALA A 21 -9.57 17.45 -3.01
N ALA A 22 -8.64 17.85 -3.89
CA ALA A 22 -8.62 17.37 -5.27
C ALA A 22 -7.32 16.70 -5.74
N ASP A 23 -6.21 16.82 -5.00
CA ASP A 23 -4.96 16.11 -5.31
C ASP A 23 -4.51 15.32 -4.08
N THR A 24 -5.13 14.16 -3.85
CA THR A 24 -4.64 13.21 -2.86
C THR A 24 -3.31 12.63 -3.36
N SER A 25 -2.30 12.56 -2.49
CA SER A 25 -0.99 12.01 -2.86
C SER A 25 -1.11 10.58 -3.40
N ILE A 26 -0.15 10.13 -4.22
CA ILE A 26 -0.18 8.79 -4.79
C ILE A 26 -0.19 7.72 -3.70
N GLU A 27 0.51 7.93 -2.59
CA GLU A 27 0.55 7.05 -1.43
C GLU A 27 -0.84 6.92 -0.78
N ALA A 28 -1.54 8.04 -0.60
CA ALA A 28 -2.90 8.04 -0.05
C ALA A 28 -3.90 7.36 -1.01
N GLN A 29 -3.74 7.53 -2.32
CA GLN A 29 -4.55 6.81 -3.30
C GLN A 29 -4.26 5.30 -3.26
N LEU A 30 -3.00 4.90 -3.17
CA LEU A 30 -2.59 3.49 -3.06
C LEU A 30 -3.13 2.85 -1.79
N GLU A 31 -3.04 3.53 -0.64
CA GLU A 31 -3.58 3.05 0.62
C GLU A 31 -5.10 2.89 0.55
N LEU A 32 -5.82 3.88 0.02
CA LEU A 32 -7.27 3.81 -0.15
C LEU A 32 -7.67 2.62 -1.04
N ARG A 33 -6.99 2.42 -2.17
CA ARG A 33 -7.25 1.32 -3.10
C ARG A 33 -6.95 -0.04 -2.47
N ALA A 34 -5.80 -0.17 -1.79
CA ALA A 34 -5.41 -1.41 -1.14
C ALA A 34 -6.38 -1.78 -0.01
N ALA A 35 -6.80 -0.80 0.80
CA ALA A 35 -7.76 -1.01 1.88
C ALA A 35 -9.12 -1.56 1.41
N GLN A 36 -9.54 -1.29 0.17
CA GLN A 36 -10.80 -1.81 -0.39
C GLN A 36 -10.84 -3.34 -0.48
N PHE A 37 -9.69 -4.01 -0.51
CA PHE A 37 -9.58 -5.47 -0.62
C PHE A 37 -9.61 -6.19 0.73
N PHE A 38 -9.56 -5.46 1.85
CA PHE A 38 -9.45 -6.03 3.17
C PHE A 38 -10.52 -5.47 4.09
N LYS A 39 -11.03 -6.30 4.99
CA LYS A 39 -12.02 -5.87 5.98
C LYS A 39 -11.48 -6.06 7.40
N PRO A 40 -11.84 -5.18 8.35
CA PRO A 40 -11.49 -5.38 9.75
C PRO A 40 -12.02 -6.72 10.28
N GLY A 41 -11.19 -7.46 11.00
CA GLY A 41 -11.56 -8.75 11.60
C GLY A 41 -11.63 -9.94 10.63
N GLU A 42 -11.35 -9.74 9.34
CA GLU A 42 -11.24 -10.80 8.33
C GLU A 42 -9.77 -11.17 8.06
N PRO A 43 -9.49 -12.29 7.35
CA PRO A 43 -8.15 -12.65 6.93
C PRO A 43 -7.44 -11.50 6.20
N GLY A 44 -6.20 -11.31 6.59
CA GLY A 44 -5.37 -10.20 6.19
C GLY A 44 -4.39 -10.49 5.06
N GLY A 45 -3.67 -9.44 4.68
CA GLY A 45 -2.56 -9.50 3.73
C GLY A 45 -1.68 -8.26 3.84
N VAL A 46 -0.58 -8.30 3.10
CA VAL A 46 0.38 -7.19 3.03
C VAL A 46 0.50 -6.72 1.59
N VAL A 47 0.41 -5.41 1.37
CA VAL A 47 0.59 -4.78 0.05
C VAL A 47 1.86 -3.94 0.08
N LEU A 48 2.75 -4.20 -0.89
CA LEU A 48 3.97 -3.45 -1.14
C LEU A 48 3.92 -2.85 -2.54
N VAL A 49 4.14 -1.54 -2.65
CA VAL A 49 4.33 -0.82 -3.91
C VAL A 49 5.63 -0.05 -3.84
N LYS A 50 6.52 -0.29 -4.80
CA LYS A 50 7.85 0.34 -4.89
C LYS A 50 8.04 0.95 -6.29
N ARG A 51 8.64 2.13 -6.37
CA ARG A 51 9.10 2.76 -7.61
C ARG A 51 10.60 2.99 -7.51
N GLY A 52 11.39 2.22 -8.27
CA GLY A 52 12.85 2.25 -8.12
C GLY A 52 13.23 1.83 -6.70
N ASP A 53 13.85 2.74 -5.94
CA ASP A 53 14.20 2.55 -4.52
C ASP A 53 13.22 3.14 -3.52
N GLU A 54 12.23 3.88 -4.00
CA GLU A 54 11.21 4.51 -3.17
C GLU A 54 10.06 3.53 -2.87
N ILE A 55 9.74 3.35 -1.58
CA ILE A 55 8.55 2.60 -1.15
C ILE A 55 7.38 3.58 -1.07
N LEU A 56 6.39 3.40 -1.95
CA LEU A 56 5.19 4.23 -2.02
C LEU A 56 4.06 3.70 -1.12
N LEU A 57 4.06 2.39 -0.85
CA LEU A 57 3.14 1.76 0.10
C LEU A 57 3.79 0.49 0.66
N ARG A 58 3.74 0.31 1.99
CA ARG A 58 4.02 -0.97 2.64
C ARG A 58 3.10 -1.10 3.85
N GLN A 59 1.96 -1.74 3.64
CA GLN A 59 0.89 -1.77 4.64
C GLN A 59 0.36 -3.18 4.85
N ALA A 60 0.05 -3.50 6.11
CA ALA A 60 -0.62 -4.73 6.50
C ALA A 60 -2.09 -4.45 6.81
N TYR A 61 -2.96 -5.38 6.43
CA TYR A 61 -4.41 -5.28 6.61
C TYR A 61 -4.94 -6.58 7.19
N GLY A 62 -6.06 -6.51 7.92
CA GLY A 62 -6.76 -7.68 8.48
C GLY A 62 -5.96 -8.45 9.54
N LEU A 63 -6.32 -9.72 9.72
CA LEU A 63 -5.74 -10.61 10.74
C LEU A 63 -4.83 -11.67 10.11
N ALA A 64 -3.72 -12.00 10.78
CA ALA A 64 -2.87 -13.14 10.44
C ALA A 64 -3.42 -14.46 11.00
N ASP A 65 -4.15 -14.40 12.11
CA ASP A 65 -4.76 -15.53 12.81
C ASP A 65 -6.13 -15.07 13.32
N LEU A 66 -7.19 -15.76 12.91
CA LEU A 66 -8.56 -15.38 13.22
C LEU A 66 -8.93 -15.79 14.65
N GLU A 67 -8.54 -17.00 15.04
CA GLU A 67 -8.85 -17.62 16.32
C GLU A 67 -8.25 -16.81 17.47
N ASN A 68 -7.01 -16.36 17.31
CA ASN A 68 -6.28 -15.58 18.29
C ASN A 68 -6.41 -14.07 18.08
N GLN A 69 -7.15 -13.63 17.05
CA GLN A 69 -7.31 -12.24 16.65
C GLN A 69 -5.96 -11.50 16.48
N LEU A 70 -4.96 -12.19 15.93
CA LEU A 70 -3.64 -11.60 15.75
C LEU A 70 -3.63 -10.69 14.53
N PRO A 71 -3.26 -9.42 14.66
CA PRO A 71 -3.20 -8.50 13.52
C PRO A 71 -2.10 -8.92 12.54
N MET A 72 -2.36 -8.69 11.25
CA MET A 72 -1.35 -8.88 10.22
C MET A 72 -0.16 -7.93 10.42
N ARG A 73 1.04 -8.40 10.08
CA ARG A 73 2.28 -7.61 10.16
C ARG A 73 2.91 -7.44 8.78
N ALA A 74 3.41 -6.24 8.50
CA ALA A 74 4.04 -5.93 7.20
C ALA A 74 5.37 -6.69 6.96
N ASP A 75 5.96 -7.25 8.02
CA ASP A 75 7.14 -8.11 8.00
C ASP A 75 6.82 -9.59 8.28
N GLY A 76 5.54 -9.97 8.19
CA GLY A 76 5.12 -11.37 8.33
C GLY A 76 5.74 -12.28 7.27
N VAL A 77 5.93 -13.56 7.62
CA VAL A 77 6.42 -14.60 6.71
C VAL A 77 5.23 -15.36 6.14
N PHE A 78 5.20 -15.54 4.82
CA PHE A 78 4.11 -16.19 4.10
C PHE A 78 4.63 -17.37 3.26
N PRO A 79 3.85 -18.45 3.14
CA PRO A 79 4.12 -19.48 2.15
C PRO A 79 3.93 -18.92 0.73
N LEU A 80 4.99 -18.95 -0.09
CA LEU A 80 4.98 -18.35 -1.44
C LEU A 80 4.15 -19.13 -2.47
N ALA A 81 3.79 -20.38 -2.18
CA ALA A 81 3.03 -21.26 -3.07
C ALA A 81 3.59 -21.25 -4.51
N SER A 82 2.76 -20.97 -5.51
CA SER A 82 3.19 -20.95 -6.91
C SER A 82 4.18 -19.84 -7.27
N ALA A 83 4.32 -18.79 -6.47
CA ALA A 83 5.36 -17.77 -6.69
C ALA A 83 6.77 -18.36 -6.60
N THR A 84 6.95 -19.48 -5.88
CA THR A 84 8.20 -20.27 -5.85
C THR A 84 8.68 -20.68 -7.25
N LYS A 85 7.78 -20.85 -8.22
CA LYS A 85 8.15 -21.25 -9.59
C LYS A 85 9.09 -20.27 -10.26
N GLN A 86 8.99 -18.96 -9.99
CA GLN A 86 9.91 -17.97 -10.56
C GLN A 86 11.36 -18.24 -10.14
N PHE A 87 11.57 -18.64 -8.88
CA PHE A 87 12.88 -19.01 -8.36
C PHE A 87 13.37 -20.33 -8.96
N THR A 88 12.51 -21.33 -9.08
CA THR A 88 12.84 -22.59 -9.74
C THR A 88 13.22 -22.36 -11.21
N SER A 89 12.44 -21.58 -11.95
CA SER A 89 12.74 -21.20 -13.33
C SER A 89 14.06 -20.45 -13.44
N MET A 90 14.34 -19.51 -12.52
CA MET A 90 15.64 -18.84 -12.49
C MET A 90 16.78 -19.84 -12.30
N ALA A 91 16.67 -20.78 -11.37
CA ALA A 91 17.68 -21.82 -11.15
C ALA A 91 17.90 -22.69 -12.39
N VAL A 92 16.81 -23.08 -13.07
CA VAL A 92 16.85 -23.80 -14.35
C VAL A 92 17.58 -22.97 -15.42
N LEU A 93 17.24 -21.69 -15.58
CA LEU A 93 17.88 -20.82 -16.56
C LEU A 93 19.37 -20.58 -16.27
N LYS A 94 19.78 -20.53 -14.99
CA LYS A 94 21.21 -20.51 -14.61
C LYS A 94 21.95 -21.78 -15.05
N LEU A 95 21.29 -22.94 -15.02
CA LEU A 95 21.88 -24.19 -15.53
C LEU A 95 22.00 -24.18 -17.06
N VAL A 96 21.01 -23.63 -17.75
CA VAL A 96 21.04 -23.44 -19.21
C VAL A 96 22.18 -22.52 -19.62
N GLU A 97 22.32 -21.37 -18.95
CA GLU A 97 23.44 -20.43 -19.18
C GLU A 97 24.80 -21.08 -18.94
N ALA A 98 24.91 -21.96 -17.94
CA ALA A 98 26.13 -22.73 -17.66
C ALA A 98 26.38 -23.89 -18.65
N GLY A 99 25.52 -24.11 -19.65
CA GLY A 99 25.62 -25.22 -20.59
C GLY A 99 25.34 -26.60 -19.98
N LYS A 100 24.74 -26.64 -18.78
CA LYS A 100 24.46 -27.88 -18.03
C LYS A 100 23.08 -28.46 -18.30
N LEU A 101 22.22 -27.70 -18.96
CA LEU A 101 20.86 -28.07 -19.32
C LEU A 101 20.51 -27.45 -20.68
N THR A 102 19.67 -28.13 -21.46
CA THR A 102 19.08 -27.61 -22.70
C THR A 102 17.58 -27.51 -22.51
N LEU A 103 16.98 -26.41 -23.00
CA LEU A 103 15.53 -26.16 -22.92
C LEU A 103 14.76 -26.95 -23.97
#